data_AF-A0AAP2HPD5-F1
#
_entry.id   AF-A0AAP2HPD5-F1
#
_cell.length_a   1.000
_cell.length_b   1.000
_cell.length_c   1.000
_cell.angle_alpha   90.00
_cell.angle_beta   90.00
_cell.angle_gamma   90.00
#
_symmetry.space_group_name_H-M   'P 1'
#
loop_
_entity.id
_entity.type
_entity.pdbx_description
1 polymer ?
#
loop_
_entity_poly.entity_id
_entity_poly.type
_entity_poly.pdbx_seq_one_letter_code
_entity_poly.pdbx_strand_id
1 'polypeptide(L)'
;MATEIELNGTRYAIGKLSAMQQFHVSRRIAPIIPPMIPVLMKFYAELEQADVASEQARANAALAALAEGAEGADAPAAAAPAPERDRSRELLSLVDAIAPVLQPFADALAGLKDEDAEYVFGTCLSVVERWQGAGWAKVWNITHKTAMFDDIGIDVMLPLVVRVVVANLGSFISGLLTSQASSPSAT
;
A
#
# COMPACT_ATOMS: atom_id res chain seq x y z
N MET A 1 2.03 16.58 -12.33
CA MET A 1 0.94 15.70 -12.79
C MET A 1 0.24 15.14 -11.57
N ALA A 2 -1.08 15.31 -11.47
CA ALA A 2 -1.89 14.70 -10.42
C ALA A 2 -1.96 13.19 -10.67
N THR A 3 -1.81 12.37 -9.62
CA THR A 3 -1.96 10.92 -9.73
C THR A 3 -3.43 10.59 -9.58
N GLU A 4 -4.03 9.93 -10.54
CA GLU A 4 -5.43 9.53 -10.45
C GLU A 4 -5.55 8.06 -10.02
N ILE A 5 -6.59 7.78 -9.23
CA ILE A 5 -6.91 6.43 -8.77
C ILE A 5 -8.43 6.24 -8.77
N GLU A 6 -8.85 4.98 -8.74
CA GLU A 6 -10.24 4.60 -8.55
C GLU A 6 -10.37 3.83 -7.24
N LEU A 7 -11.30 4.24 -6.38
CA LEU A 7 -11.63 3.57 -5.12
C LEU A 7 -13.16 3.48 -5.03
N ASN A 8 -13.69 2.29 -4.73
CA ASN A 8 -15.14 2.04 -4.61
C ASN A 8 -15.96 2.57 -5.82
N GLY A 9 -15.44 2.41 -7.04
CA GLY A 9 -16.09 2.88 -8.27
C GLY A 9 -16.10 4.40 -8.45
N THR A 10 -15.41 5.15 -7.59
CA THR A 10 -15.27 6.61 -7.65
C THR A 10 -13.84 6.97 -8.03
N ARG A 11 -13.69 7.91 -8.98
CA ARG A 11 -12.39 8.41 -9.41
C ARG A 11 -11.93 9.56 -8.50
N TYR A 12 -10.66 9.49 -8.08
CA TYR A 12 -10.00 10.50 -7.27
C TYR A 12 -8.73 10.99 -7.94
N ALA A 13 -8.43 12.28 -7.77
CA ALA A 13 -7.18 12.90 -8.20
C ALA A 13 -6.37 13.33 -6.97
N ILE A 14 -5.10 12.96 -6.96
CA ILE A 14 -4.15 13.26 -5.89
C ILE A 14 -3.30 14.45 -6.32
N GLY A 15 -3.48 15.55 -5.61
CA GLY A 15 -2.71 16.77 -5.77
C GLY A 15 -1.30 16.69 -5.16
N LYS A 16 -0.59 17.81 -5.27
CA LYS A 16 0.76 17.98 -4.72
C LYS A 16 0.74 18.77 -3.42
N LEU A 17 1.44 18.25 -2.41
CA LEU A 17 1.74 18.98 -1.18
C LEU A 17 2.84 20.01 -1.45
N SER A 18 2.75 21.19 -0.83
CA SER A 18 3.86 22.15 -0.79
C SER A 18 5.06 21.57 -0.03
N ALA A 19 6.26 22.11 -0.27
CA ALA A 19 7.48 21.66 0.41
C ALA A 19 7.35 21.70 1.94
N MET A 20 6.74 22.75 2.50
CA MET A 20 6.51 22.86 3.94
C MET A 20 5.51 21.82 4.46
N GLN A 21 4.44 21.53 3.71
CA GLN A 21 3.51 20.46 4.07
C GLN A 21 4.20 19.10 4.03
N GLN A 22 5.00 18.82 3.00
CA GLN A 22 5.79 17.59 2.92
C GLN A 22 6.71 17.44 4.13
N PHE A 23 7.44 18.50 4.51
CA PHE A 23 8.30 18.50 5.69
C PHE A 23 7.53 18.26 7.01
N HIS A 24 6.37 18.89 7.16
CA HIS A 24 5.56 18.72 8.37
C HIS A 24 4.89 17.35 8.47
N VAL A 25 4.44 16.79 7.35
CA VAL A 25 3.89 15.43 7.30
C VAL A 25 5.02 14.42 7.53
N SER A 26 6.18 14.59 6.88
CA SER A 26 7.31 13.67 7.01
C SER A 26 7.81 13.58 8.45
N ARG A 27 7.94 14.71 9.15
CA ARG A 27 8.36 14.75 10.55
C ARG A 27 7.38 14.04 11.49
N ARG A 28 6.07 14.06 11.19
CA ARG A 28 5.02 13.44 12.00
C ARG A 28 4.90 11.94 11.80
N ILE A 29 5.12 11.47 10.58
CA ILE A 29 5.12 10.04 10.26
C ILE A 29 6.48 9.39 10.56
N ALA A 30 7.56 10.17 10.67
CA ALA A 30 8.92 9.68 10.91
C ALA A 30 9.04 8.70 12.09
N PRO A 31 8.39 8.89 13.25
CA PRO A 31 8.44 7.93 14.36
C PRO A 31 7.92 6.53 14.01
N ILE A 32 7.04 6.43 13.01
CA ILE A 32 6.43 5.17 12.54
C ILE A 32 7.38 4.46 11.55
N ILE A 33 8.33 5.15 10.93
CA ILE A 33 9.21 4.58 9.90
C ILE A 33 10.18 3.53 10.46
N PRO A 34 10.96 3.76 11.54
CA PRO A 34 11.87 2.75 12.08
C PRO A 34 11.22 1.41 12.43
N PRO A 35 10.08 1.35 13.15
CA PRO A 35 9.42 0.07 13.42
C PRO A 35 8.86 -0.61 12.17
N MET A 36 8.66 0.13 11.07
CA MET A 36 8.22 -0.42 9.78
C MET A 36 9.34 -1.04 8.94
N ILE A 37 10.61 -0.73 9.18
CA ILE A 37 11.74 -1.29 8.42
C ILE A 37 11.72 -2.83 8.39
N PRO A 38 11.63 -3.55 9.52
CA PRO A 38 11.61 -5.02 9.50
C PRO A 38 10.37 -5.57 8.77
N VAL A 39 9.21 -4.90 8.89
CA VAL A 39 7.99 -5.25 8.12
C VAL A 39 8.26 -5.16 6.64
N LEU A 40 8.80 -4.02 6.20
CA LEU A 40 9.09 -3.74 4.80
C LEU A 40 10.07 -4.77 4.23
N MET A 41 11.17 -5.02 4.96
CA MET A 41 12.21 -5.97 4.54
C MET A 41 11.68 -7.40 4.45
N LYS A 42 10.90 -7.86 5.44
CA LYS A 42 10.30 -9.20 5.40
C LYS A 42 9.30 -9.31 4.26
N PHE A 43 8.47 -8.28 4.05
CA PHE A 43 7.52 -8.25 2.95
C PHE A 43 8.20 -8.33 1.58
N TYR A 44 9.29 -7.57 1.35
CA TYR A 44 10.07 -7.69 0.11
C TYR A 44 10.69 -9.08 -0.06
N ALA A 45 11.24 -9.67 1.00
CA ALA A 45 11.80 -11.02 0.96
C ALA A 45 10.73 -12.09 0.68
N GLU A 46 9.54 -11.96 1.26
CA GLU A 46 8.42 -12.86 1.00
C GLU A 46 7.89 -12.73 -0.44
N LEU A 47 7.82 -11.51 -0.99
CA LEU A 47 7.47 -11.28 -2.39
C LEU A 47 8.48 -11.95 -3.34
N GLU A 48 9.79 -11.77 -3.08
CA GLU A 48 10.85 -12.41 -3.88
C GLU A 48 10.77 -13.94 -3.78
N GLN A 49 10.52 -14.48 -2.59
CA GLN A 49 10.32 -15.92 -2.39
C GLN A 49 9.07 -16.45 -3.11
N ALA A 50 7.97 -15.69 -3.12
CA ALA A 50 6.75 -16.06 -3.83
C ALA A 50 6.97 -16.08 -5.35
N ASP A 51 7.67 -15.08 -5.89
CA ASP A 51 8.04 -15.02 -7.31
C ASP A 51 8.92 -16.23 -7.68
N VAL A 52 9.96 -16.51 -6.89
CA VAL A 52 10.84 -17.68 -7.07
C VAL A 52 10.06 -18.99 -6.98
N ALA A 53 9.15 -19.14 -6.02
CA ALA A 53 8.32 -20.33 -5.88
C ALA A 53 7.41 -20.53 -7.12
N SER A 54 6.86 -19.45 -7.67
CA SER A 54 6.03 -19.50 -8.88
C SER A 54 6.84 -19.89 -10.11
N GLU A 55 8.07 -19.39 -10.25
CA GLU A 55 9.00 -19.73 -11.32
C GLU A 55 9.46 -21.19 -11.22
N GLN A 56 9.80 -21.64 -10.01
CA GLN A 56 10.18 -23.02 -9.73
C GLN A 56 9.02 -23.99 -10.06
N ALA A 57 7.78 -23.64 -9.71
CA ALA A 57 6.60 -24.43 -10.03
C ALA A 57 6.39 -24.56 -11.55
N ARG A 58 6.59 -23.46 -12.31
CA ARG A 58 6.55 -23.47 -13.78
C ARG A 58 7.66 -24.34 -14.38
N ALA A 59 8.88 -24.26 -13.84
CA ALA A 59 10.01 -25.06 -14.28
C ALA A 59 9.78 -26.56 -14.03
N ASN A 60 9.27 -26.92 -12.85
CA ASN A 60 8.93 -28.30 -12.52
C ASN A 60 7.79 -28.84 -13.41
N ALA A 61 6.77 -28.03 -13.69
CA ALA A 61 5.69 -28.40 -14.59
C ALA A 61 6.18 -28.58 -16.05
N ALA A 62 7.07 -27.71 -16.52
CA ALA A 62 7.70 -27.86 -17.83
C ALA A 62 8.57 -29.12 -17.91
N LEU A 63 9.32 -29.44 -16.86
CA LEU A 63 10.11 -30.67 -16.77
C LEU A 63 9.20 -31.92 -16.77
N ALA A 64 8.08 -31.88 -16.04
CA ALA A 64 7.09 -32.96 -16.03
C ALA A 64 6.46 -33.15 -17.43
N ALA A 65 6.10 -32.07 -18.13
CA ALA A 65 5.55 -32.12 -19.49
C ALA A 65 6.56 -32.70 -20.51
N LEU A 66 7.87 -32.47 -20.32
CA LEU A 66 8.91 -33.09 -21.14
C LEU A 66 9.13 -34.58 -20.79
N ALA A 67 8.92 -34.96 -19.53
CA ALA A 67 9.00 -36.35 -19.09
C ALA A 67 7.79 -37.18 -19.56
N GLU A 68 6.62 -36.56 -19.72
CA GLU A 68 5.39 -37.20 -20.22
C GLU A 68 5.25 -37.17 -21.76
N GLY A 69 6.37 -37.20 -22.49
CA GLY A 69 6.36 -37.33 -23.94
C GLY A 69 5.63 -38.61 -24.41
N ALA A 70 4.37 -38.42 -24.85
CA ALA A 70 3.44 -39.33 -25.52
C ALA A 70 2.44 -40.10 -24.63
N GLU A 71 1.36 -39.44 -24.22
CA GLU A 71 -0.02 -39.93 -24.45
C GLU A 71 -1.07 -38.84 -24.17
N GLY A 72 -2.01 -38.67 -25.11
CA GLY A 72 -3.34 -38.10 -24.83
C GLY A 72 -3.46 -36.58 -24.72
N ALA A 73 -3.71 -35.93 -25.85
CA ALA A 73 -4.31 -34.61 -25.88
C ALA A 73 -5.75 -34.68 -25.32
N ASP A 74 -5.93 -34.27 -24.07
CA ASP A 74 -7.19 -33.69 -23.63
C ASP A 74 -6.89 -32.32 -23.01
N ALA A 75 -7.25 -31.27 -23.75
CA ALA A 75 -7.03 -29.90 -23.33
C ALA A 75 -8.01 -29.57 -22.18
N PRO A 76 -7.55 -29.13 -21.00
CA PRO A 76 -8.47 -28.57 -20.04
C PRO A 76 -8.98 -27.26 -20.62
N ALA A 77 -10.29 -27.21 -20.82
CA ALA A 77 -11.05 -26.03 -21.17
C ALA A 77 -10.65 -24.84 -20.29
N ALA A 78 -10.61 -23.67 -20.94
CA ALA A 78 -10.39 -22.35 -20.38
C ALA A 78 -10.66 -22.26 -18.87
N ALA A 79 -9.60 -21.99 -18.12
CA ALA A 79 -9.66 -21.67 -16.70
C ALA A 79 -10.70 -20.56 -16.47
N ALA A 80 -11.82 -20.94 -15.85
CA ALA A 80 -12.73 -19.99 -15.25
C ALA A 80 -11.95 -19.19 -14.18
N PRO A 81 -12.21 -17.88 -14.02
CA PRO A 81 -11.57 -17.11 -12.95
C PRO A 81 -11.93 -17.73 -11.59
N ALA A 82 -10.91 -18.01 -10.77
CA ALA A 82 -11.08 -18.66 -9.47
C ALA A 82 -12.14 -17.95 -8.60
N PRO A 83 -12.96 -18.69 -7.83
CA PRO A 83 -14.04 -18.12 -7.04
C PRO A 83 -13.46 -17.29 -5.88
N GLU A 84 -14.11 -16.17 -5.55
CA GLU A 84 -13.72 -15.17 -4.55
C GLU A 84 -13.15 -15.72 -3.21
N ARG A 85 -13.54 -16.95 -2.83
CA ARG A 85 -13.00 -17.67 -1.66
C ARG A 85 -11.50 -17.90 -1.70
N ASP A 86 -10.91 -18.04 -2.89
CA ASP A 86 -9.47 -18.30 -3.05
C ASP A 86 -8.68 -17.04 -2.74
N ARG A 87 -9.10 -15.89 -3.31
CA ARG A 87 -8.49 -14.57 -3.02
C ARG A 87 -8.60 -14.19 -1.55
N SER A 88 -9.73 -14.46 -0.88
CA SER A 88 -9.86 -14.21 0.55
C SER A 88 -8.89 -15.05 1.38
N ARG A 89 -8.69 -16.33 1.03
CA ARG A 89 -7.76 -17.24 1.71
C ARG A 89 -6.31 -16.82 1.47
N GLU A 90 -5.99 -16.38 0.26
CA GLU A 90 -4.70 -15.83 -0.12
C GLU A 90 -4.40 -14.55 0.67
N LEU A 91 -5.36 -13.63 0.79
CA LEU A 91 -5.24 -12.40 1.58
C LEU A 91 -5.07 -12.70 3.08
N LEU A 92 -5.83 -13.65 3.63
CA LEU A 92 -5.70 -14.12 5.01
C LEU A 92 -4.33 -14.74 5.27
N SER A 93 -3.82 -15.56 4.34
CA SER A 93 -2.48 -16.15 4.46
C SER A 93 -1.37 -15.09 4.43
N LEU A 94 -1.55 -14.04 3.62
CA LEU A 94 -0.66 -12.89 3.59
C LEU A 94 -0.67 -12.14 4.92
N VAL A 95 -1.86 -11.92 5.50
CA VAL A 95 -2.03 -11.28 6.80
C VAL A 95 -1.38 -12.09 7.92
N ASP A 96 -1.56 -13.41 7.95
CA ASP A 96 -0.93 -14.30 8.95
C ASP A 96 0.60 -14.29 8.83
N ALA A 97 1.13 -14.23 7.61
CA ALA A 97 2.58 -14.15 7.38
C ALA A 97 3.20 -12.86 7.92
N ILE A 98 2.48 -11.73 7.81
CA ILE A 98 2.95 -10.40 8.25
C ILE A 98 2.52 -10.04 9.68
N ALA A 99 1.56 -10.74 10.28
CA ALA A 99 1.04 -10.51 11.63
C ALA A 99 2.11 -10.33 12.73
N PRO A 100 3.14 -11.20 12.86
CA PRO A 100 4.17 -11.02 13.89
C PRO A 100 5.04 -9.77 13.68
N VAL A 101 5.07 -9.21 12.48
CA VAL A 101 5.81 -7.98 12.17
C VAL A 101 4.93 -6.74 12.27
N LEU A 102 3.61 -6.89 12.26
CA LEU A 102 2.67 -5.77 12.43
C LEU A 102 2.64 -5.20 13.86
N GLN A 103 3.13 -5.92 14.87
CA GLN A 103 3.04 -5.45 16.26
C GLN A 103 3.80 -4.13 16.52
N PRO A 104 5.09 -3.97 16.15
CA PRO A 104 5.78 -2.68 16.28
C PRO A 104 5.12 -1.54 15.49
N PHE A 105 4.45 -1.87 14.39
CA PHE A 105 3.65 -0.90 13.64
C PHE A 105 2.38 -0.50 14.38
N ALA A 106 1.66 -1.46 14.96
CA ALA A 106 0.49 -1.22 15.79
C ALA A 106 0.85 -0.38 17.01
N ASP A 107 1.97 -0.67 17.67
CA ASP A 107 2.48 0.12 18.81
C ASP A 107 2.88 1.54 18.37
N ALA A 108 3.49 1.69 17.19
CA ALA A 108 3.83 3.01 16.64
C ALA A 108 2.60 3.83 16.25
N LEU A 109 1.57 3.19 15.71
CA LEU A 109 0.27 3.82 15.45
C LEU A 109 -0.43 4.21 16.75
N ALA A 110 -0.39 3.35 17.77
CA ALA A 110 -0.96 3.63 19.09
C ALA A 110 -0.22 4.78 19.81
N GLY A 111 1.08 4.92 19.57
CA GLY A 111 1.90 6.02 20.07
C GLY A 111 1.77 7.33 19.29
N LEU A 112 1.06 7.34 18.15
CA LEU A 112 0.82 8.55 17.38
C LEU A 112 -0.17 9.44 18.12
N LYS A 113 0.20 10.68 18.36
CA LYS A 113 -0.70 11.64 19.00
C LYS A 113 -1.86 11.99 18.06
N ASP A 114 -3.04 12.21 18.65
CA ASP A 114 -4.23 12.66 17.93
C ASP A 114 -3.95 13.93 17.10
N GLU A 115 -3.20 14.88 17.64
CA GLU A 115 -2.82 16.13 16.95
C GLU A 115 -2.03 15.88 15.65
N ASP A 116 -1.16 14.87 15.66
CA ASP A 116 -0.33 14.53 14.52
C ASP A 116 -1.12 13.71 13.50
N ALA A 117 -1.97 12.79 13.96
CA ALA A 117 -2.91 12.05 13.11
C ALA A 117 -3.86 13.02 12.38
N GLU A 118 -4.55 13.89 13.10
CA GLU A 118 -5.46 14.89 12.52
C GLU A 118 -4.75 15.79 11.51
N TYR A 119 -3.53 16.23 11.82
CA TYR A 119 -2.75 17.07 10.91
C TYR A 119 -2.42 16.34 9.61
N VAL A 120 -1.97 15.08 9.70
CA VAL A 120 -1.64 14.26 8.53
C VAL A 120 -2.88 14.01 7.69
N PHE A 121 -3.99 13.59 8.30
CA PHE A 121 -5.25 13.37 7.60
C PHE A 121 -5.74 14.63 6.90
N GLY A 122 -5.84 15.76 7.63
CA GLY A 122 -6.35 17.00 7.06
C GLY A 122 -5.47 17.55 5.95
N THR A 123 -4.15 17.50 6.12
CA THR A 123 -3.19 17.97 5.10
C THR A 123 -3.25 17.09 3.85
N CYS A 124 -3.24 15.77 4.01
CA CYS A 124 -3.27 14.84 2.89
C CYS A 124 -4.60 14.91 2.13
N LEU A 125 -5.74 14.91 2.82
CA LEU A 125 -7.06 14.94 2.19
C LEU A 125 -7.38 16.30 1.55
N SER A 126 -6.75 17.40 2.01
CA SER A 126 -6.94 18.74 1.41
C SER A 126 -6.48 18.83 -0.06
N VAL A 127 -5.56 17.96 -0.47
CA VAL A 127 -5.06 17.90 -1.85
C VAL A 127 -5.76 16.83 -2.69
N VAL A 128 -6.77 16.15 -2.14
CA VAL A 128 -7.54 15.13 -2.86
C VAL A 128 -8.82 15.74 -3.43
N GLU A 129 -9.06 15.42 -4.69
CA GLU A 129 -10.29 15.75 -5.41
C GLU A 129 -11.02 14.48 -5.85
N ARG A 130 -12.34 14.52 -5.80
CA ARG A 130 -13.23 13.47 -6.28
C ARG A 130 -13.88 13.93 -7.58
N TRP A 131 -14.00 13.03 -8.55
CA TRP A 131 -14.83 13.27 -9.72
C TRP A 131 -16.31 13.17 -9.35
N GLN A 132 -17.06 14.23 -9.60
CA GLN A 132 -18.48 14.29 -9.30
C GLN A 132 -19.24 15.05 -10.38
N GLY A 133 -20.27 14.41 -10.95
CA GLY A 133 -21.11 15.01 -11.99
C GLY A 133 -20.30 15.43 -13.20
N ALA A 134 -20.00 16.73 -13.28
CA ALA A 134 -19.29 17.36 -14.40
C ALA A 134 -17.88 17.89 -14.04
N GLY A 135 -17.37 17.68 -12.83
CA GLY A 135 -16.09 18.25 -12.43
C GLY A 135 -15.42 17.61 -11.22
N TRP A 136 -14.30 18.20 -10.82
CA TRP A 136 -13.54 17.81 -9.65
C TRP A 136 -13.96 18.64 -8.44
N ALA A 137 -14.22 17.96 -7.32
CA ALA A 137 -14.61 18.58 -6.06
C ALA A 137 -13.66 18.15 -4.94
N LYS A 138 -13.33 19.08 -4.03
CA LYS A 138 -12.47 18.78 -2.88
C LYS A 138 -13.14 17.77 -1.95
N VAL A 139 -12.37 16.76 -1.55
CA VAL A 139 -12.83 15.73 -0.61
C VAL A 139 -12.87 16.25 0.83
N TRP A 140 -12.04 17.23 1.16
CA TRP A 140 -11.83 17.68 2.53
C TRP A 140 -12.09 19.17 2.71
N ASN A 141 -12.79 19.51 3.80
CA ASN A 141 -12.90 20.88 4.28
C ASN A 141 -11.87 21.14 5.37
N ILE A 142 -10.92 22.02 5.08
CA ILE A 142 -9.84 22.35 6.01
C ILE A 142 -10.37 23.09 7.24
N THR A 143 -11.36 23.97 7.07
CA THR A 143 -11.92 24.81 8.15
C THR A 143 -12.71 23.97 9.16
N HIS A 144 -13.56 23.07 8.68
CA HIS A 144 -14.40 22.22 9.52
C HIS A 144 -13.76 20.88 9.89
N LYS A 145 -12.55 20.59 9.36
CA LYS A 145 -11.83 19.32 9.56
C LYS A 145 -12.72 18.09 9.30
N THR A 146 -13.49 18.11 8.22
CA THR A 146 -14.41 17.02 7.88
C THR A 146 -14.43 16.72 6.38
N ALA A 147 -14.85 15.51 6.03
CA ALA A 147 -15.10 15.12 4.66
C ALA A 147 -16.29 15.91 4.09
N MET A 148 -16.23 16.26 2.81
CA MET A 148 -17.32 16.97 2.12
C MET A 148 -18.42 16.03 1.62
N PHE A 149 -18.21 14.73 1.72
CA PHE A 149 -19.11 13.71 1.22
C PHE A 149 -19.39 12.68 2.31
N ASP A 150 -20.66 12.37 2.51
CA ASP A 150 -21.11 11.46 3.57
C ASP A 150 -20.69 10.00 3.33
N ASP A 151 -20.42 9.62 2.08
CA ASP A 151 -19.93 8.28 1.71
C ASP A 151 -18.43 8.09 1.93
N ILE A 152 -17.70 9.11 2.38
CA ILE A 152 -16.27 9.02 2.67
C ILE A 152 -16.06 8.70 4.15
N GLY A 153 -15.99 7.39 4.42
CA GLY A 153 -15.60 6.84 5.71
C GLY A 153 -14.09 6.62 5.84
N ILE A 154 -13.68 6.06 6.99
CA ILE A 154 -12.29 5.74 7.29
C ILE A 154 -11.68 4.76 6.28
N ASP A 155 -12.51 3.87 5.73
CA ASP A 155 -12.20 2.89 4.71
C ASP A 155 -11.75 3.53 3.38
N VAL A 156 -12.22 4.74 3.08
CA VAL A 156 -11.79 5.51 1.90
C VAL A 156 -10.71 6.53 2.27
N MET A 157 -10.85 7.19 3.42
CA MET A 157 -9.90 8.22 3.88
C MET A 157 -8.49 7.66 4.05
N LEU A 158 -8.34 6.50 4.70
CA LEU A 158 -7.03 5.95 5.00
C LEU A 158 -6.25 5.56 3.73
N PRO A 159 -6.83 4.83 2.74
CA PRO A 159 -6.16 4.59 1.45
C PRO A 159 -5.77 5.87 0.71
N LEU A 160 -6.63 6.89 0.73
CA LEU A 160 -6.33 8.18 0.11
C LEU A 160 -5.12 8.85 0.78
N VAL A 161 -5.08 8.89 2.12
CA VAL A 161 -3.94 9.44 2.88
C VAL A 161 -2.66 8.69 2.54
N VAL A 162 -2.68 7.34 2.57
CA VAL A 162 -1.52 6.51 2.21
C VAL A 162 -1.04 6.83 0.79
N ARG A 163 -1.96 6.94 -0.17
CA ARG A 163 -1.60 7.23 -1.57
C ARG A 163 -1.02 8.63 -1.74
N VAL A 164 -1.53 9.63 -1.00
CA VAL A 164 -0.97 10.99 -0.98
C VAL A 164 0.44 10.97 -0.41
N VAL A 165 0.67 10.26 0.71
CA VAL A 165 1.99 10.10 1.34
C VAL A 165 2.96 9.48 0.35
N VAL A 166 2.63 8.35 -0.28
CA VAL A 166 3.52 7.70 -1.26
C VAL A 166 3.81 8.62 -2.45
N ALA A 167 2.80 9.29 -3.01
CA ALA A 167 2.96 10.15 -4.19
C ALA A 167 3.70 11.47 -3.94
N ASN A 168 3.76 11.94 -2.69
CA ASN A 168 4.38 13.21 -2.31
C ASN A 168 5.67 13.06 -1.49
N LEU A 169 5.85 11.95 -0.78
CA LEU A 169 6.97 11.70 0.12
C LEU A 169 7.83 10.50 -0.30
N GLY A 170 7.51 9.83 -1.41
CA GLY A 170 8.22 8.62 -1.86
C GLY A 170 9.73 8.81 -1.99
N SER A 171 10.20 9.96 -2.50
CA SER A 171 11.63 10.27 -2.61
C SER A 171 12.30 10.44 -1.24
N PHE A 172 11.63 11.10 -0.30
CA PHE A 172 12.11 11.27 1.07
C PHE A 172 12.20 9.93 1.81
N ILE A 173 11.15 9.11 1.74
CA ILE A 173 11.09 7.79 2.40
C ILE A 173 12.17 6.87 1.81
N SER A 174 12.33 6.86 0.48
CA SER A 174 13.39 6.08 -0.17
C SER A 174 14.77 6.53 0.30
N GLY A 175 15.01 7.85 0.38
CA GLY A 175 16.26 8.41 0.89
C GLY A 175 16.55 8.02 2.35
N LEU A 176 15.54 8.01 3.22
CA LEU A 176 15.69 7.53 4.60
C LEU A 176 16.05 6.04 4.67
N LEU A 177 15.33 5.19 3.92
CA LEU A 177 15.56 3.75 3.90
C LEU A 177 16.96 3.41 3.37
N THR A 178 17.40 4.06 2.29
CA THR A 178 18.76 3.87 1.75
C THR A 178 19.82 4.35 2.73
N SER A 179 19.61 5.47 3.44
CA SER A 179 20.57 5.99 4.43
C SER A 179 20.72 5.05 5.63
N GLN A 180 19.62 4.49 6.11
CA GLN A 180 19.63 3.51 7.20
C GLN A 180 20.28 2.18 6.77
N ALA A 181 20.00 1.69 5.56
CA ALA A 181 20.62 0.49 5.02
C ALA A 181 22.13 0.64 4.76
N SER A 182 22.61 1.87 4.54
CA SER A 182 24.02 2.18 4.29
C SER A 182 24.84 2.42 5.57
N SER A 183 24.21 2.32 6.75
CA SER A 183 24.93 2.45 8.02
C SER A 183 25.77 1.19 8.25
N PRO A 184 27.11 1.26 8.35
CA PRO A 184 27.91 0.09 8.68
C PRO A 184 27.48 -0.39 10.06
N SER A 185 27.21 -1.70 10.20
CA SER A 185 26.97 -2.33 11.49
C SER A 185 28.02 -1.83 12.47
N ALA A 186 27.59 -1.12 13.51
CA ALA A 186 28.47 -0.78 14.61
C ALA A 186 28.86 -2.10 15.29
N THR A 187 30.09 -2.53 15.01
CA THR A 187 30.80 -3.60 15.72
C THR A 187 30.97 -3.27 17.19
#